data_AF-A0A7W1W096-F1
#
_entry.id   AF-A0A7W1W096-F1
#
_cell.length_a   1.000
_cell.length_b   1.000
_cell.length_c   1.000
_cell.angle_alpha   90.00
_cell.angle_beta   90.00
_cell.angle_gamma   90.00
#
_symmetry.space_group_name_H-M   'P 1'
#
loop_
_entity.id
_entity.type
_entity.pdbx_description
1 polymer ?
#
loop_
_entity_poly.entity_id
_entity_poly.type
_entity_poly.pdbx_seq_one_letter_code
_entity_poly.pdbx_strand_id
1 'polypeptide(L)'
;CAVCTETIDLFFRYLAQESSNLALKLKATGGLFITGGIVPKIRHLAQPEIFSNVFRSSGRMRALLQDIPVDLVLNESAPLIGAGYYGARQILV
;
A
#
# COMPACT_ATOMS: atom_id res chain seq x y z
N CYS A 1 22.26 -0.71 -13.42
CA CYS A 1 23.11 -0.12 -12.35
C CYS A 1 22.80 -0.83 -11.04
N ALA A 2 23.81 -1.35 -10.33
CA ALA A 2 23.61 -2.14 -9.11
C ALA A 2 22.96 -1.32 -7.98
N VAL A 3 23.49 -0.12 -7.71
CA VAL A 3 22.99 0.78 -6.66
C VAL A 3 21.53 1.16 -6.88
N CYS A 4 21.11 1.44 -8.12
CA CYS A 4 19.71 1.78 -8.42
C CYS A 4 18.78 0.60 -8.14
N THR A 5 19.22 -0.61 -8.45
CA THR A 5 18.42 -1.83 -8.23
C THR A 5 18.24 -2.07 -6.73
N GLU A 6 19.34 -2.01 -5.98
CA GLU A 6 19.33 -2.12 -4.51
C GLU A 6 18.43 -1.04 -3.87
N THR A 7 18.47 0.19 -4.38
CA THR A 7 17.61 1.28 -3.89
C THR A 7 16.13 0.95 -4.06
N ILE A 8 15.73 0.42 -5.22
CA ILE A 8 14.33 0.05 -5.49
C ILE A 8 13.91 -1.14 -4.61
N ASP A 9 14.78 -2.13 -4.42
CA ASP A 9 14.51 -3.27 -3.55
C ASP A 9 14.30 -2.82 -2.09
N LEU A 10 15.16 -1.93 -1.60
CA LEU A 10 15.01 -1.33 -0.26
C LEU A 10 13.73 -0.51 -0.16
N PHE A 11 13.39 0.28 -1.18
CA PHE A 11 12.16 1.06 -1.21
C PHE A 11 10.92 0.18 -1.01
N PHE A 12 10.79 -0.93 -1.76
CA PHE A 12 9.64 -1.84 -1.60
C PHE A 12 9.64 -2.58 -0.26
N ARG A 13 10.82 -2.96 0.27
CA ARG A 13 10.94 -3.58 1.60
C ARG A 13 10.46 -2.64 2.71
N TYR A 14 10.91 -1.39 2.72
CA TYR A 14 10.49 -0.42 3.72
C TYR A 14 9.03 0.00 3.55
N LEU A 15 8.54 0.09 2.30
CA LEU A 15 7.12 0.32 2.04
C LEU A 15 6.24 -0.80 2.63
N ALA A 16 6.66 -2.06 2.49
CA ALA A 16 5.96 -3.20 3.09
C ALA A 16 5.95 -3.13 4.63
N GLN A 17 7.09 -2.80 5.24
CA GLN A 17 7.23 -2.65 6.68
C GLN A 17 6.31 -1.54 7.22
N GLU A 18 6.32 -0.38 6.59
CA GLU A 18 5.48 0.75 6.99
C GLU A 18 3.99 0.48 6.76
N SER A 19 3.64 -0.22 5.68
CA SER A 19 2.27 -0.67 5.43
C SER A 19 1.78 -1.62 6.53
N SER A 20 2.63 -2.56 6.97
CA SER A 20 2.32 -3.47 8.09
C SER A 20 2.10 -2.71 9.39
N ASN A 21 3.02 -1.79 9.70
CA ASN A 21 2.93 -0.94 10.88
C ASN A 21 1.62 -0.13 10.88
N LEU A 22 1.26 0.47 9.74
CA LEU A 22 0.02 1.24 9.60
C LEU A 22 -1.23 0.35 9.76
N ALA A 23 -1.24 -0.81 9.11
CA ALA A 23 -2.33 -1.77 9.20
C ALA A 23 -2.58 -2.21 10.65
N LEU A 24 -1.52 -2.45 11.42
CA LEU A 24 -1.62 -2.79 12.85
C LEU A 24 -2.07 -1.61 13.71
N LYS A 25 -1.51 -0.42 13.50
CA LYS A 25 -1.87 0.80 14.25
C LYS A 25 -3.35 1.13 14.13
N LEU A 26 -3.94 0.91 12.95
CA LEU A 26 -5.34 1.24 12.66
C LEU A 26 -6.29 0.04 12.72
N LYS A 27 -5.77 -1.17 12.96
CA LYS A 27 -6.53 -2.43 12.83
C LYS A 27 -7.30 -2.47 11.49
N ALA A 28 -6.61 -2.20 10.39
CA ALA A 28 -7.17 -2.01 9.05
C ALA A 28 -7.66 -3.33 8.38
N THR A 29 -8.55 -4.04 9.05
CA THR A 29 -9.12 -5.34 8.62
C THR A 29 -9.95 -5.26 7.35
N GLY A 30 -10.44 -4.07 6.98
CA GLY A 30 -11.12 -3.83 5.70
C GLY A 30 -10.17 -3.74 4.49
N GLY A 31 -8.86 -3.69 4.71
CA GLY A 31 -7.85 -3.60 3.65
C GLY A 31 -6.96 -2.37 3.73
N LEU A 32 -5.86 -2.43 2.98
CA LEU A 32 -4.88 -1.37 2.84
C LEU A 32 -4.67 -1.07 1.35
N PHE A 33 -4.79 0.20 0.99
CA PHE A 33 -4.63 0.65 -0.39
C PHE A 33 -3.32 1.45 -0.53
N ILE A 34 -2.44 0.97 -1.40
CA ILE A 34 -1.25 1.72 -1.82
C ILE A 34 -1.66 2.63 -2.98
N THR A 35 -1.38 3.91 -2.83
CA THR A 35 -1.69 4.95 -3.82
C THR A 35 -0.47 5.85 -4.05
N GLY A 36 -0.60 6.82 -4.95
CA GLY A 36 0.46 7.75 -5.32
C GLY A 36 1.04 7.46 -6.70
N GLY A 37 1.88 8.36 -7.20
CA GLY A 37 2.34 8.32 -8.59
C GLY A 37 3.57 7.45 -8.85
N ILE A 38 4.39 7.17 -7.82
CA ILE A 38 5.67 6.46 -8.00
C ILE A 38 5.42 4.96 -8.16
N VAL A 39 4.76 4.33 -7.18
CA VAL A 39 4.55 2.87 -7.14
C VAL A 39 3.92 2.31 -8.42
N PRO A 40 2.85 2.90 -9.00
CA PRO A 40 2.27 2.40 -10.25
C PRO A 40 3.25 2.42 -11.44
N LYS A 41 4.20 3.37 -11.48
CA LYS A 41 5.20 3.50 -12.56
C LYS A 41 6.33 2.49 -12.42
N ILE A 42 6.76 2.21 -11.18
CA ILE A 42 7.84 1.27 -10.89
C ILE A 42 7.34 -0.13 -10.51
N ARG A 43 6.04 -0.42 -10.64
CA ARG A 43 5.44 -1.70 -10.23
C ARG A 43 6.05 -2.94 -10.90
N HIS A 44 6.61 -2.77 -12.11
CA HIS A 44 7.29 -3.84 -12.84
C HIS A 44 8.63 -4.25 -12.20
N LEU A 45 9.17 -3.40 -11.31
CA LEU A 45 10.36 -3.67 -10.50
C LEU A 45 10.00 -4.21 -9.12
N ALA A 46 8.71 -4.29 -8.78
CA ALA A 46 8.28 -4.82 -7.49
C ALA A 46 8.47 -6.34 -7.45
N GLN A 47 8.77 -6.86 -6.25
CA GLN A 47 8.83 -8.29 -5.97
C GLN A 47 7.69 -8.63 -5.01
N PRO A 48 6.48 -8.98 -5.50
CA PRO A 48 5.28 -9.13 -4.69
C PRO A 48 5.42 -10.14 -3.54
N GLU A 49 6.19 -11.21 -3.76
CA GLU A 49 6.45 -12.24 -2.77
C GLU A 49 7.29 -11.68 -1.61
N ILE A 50 8.32 -10.90 -1.90
CA ILE A 50 9.13 -10.22 -0.88
C ILE A 50 8.29 -9.21 -0.12
N PHE A 51 7.52 -8.39 -0.84
CA PHE A 51 6.62 -7.42 -0.22
C PHE A 51 5.65 -8.10 0.75
N SER A 52 4.99 -9.18 0.31
CA SER A 52 4.02 -9.92 1.11
C SER A 52 4.66 -10.57 2.35
N ASN A 53 5.86 -11.13 2.19
CA ASN A 53 6.60 -11.72 3.30
C ASN A 53 7.02 -10.69 4.35
N VAL A 54 7.52 -9.53 3.90
CA VAL A 54 7.90 -8.43 4.81
C VAL A 54 6.66 -7.84 5.49
N PHE A 55 5.57 -7.62 4.75
CA PHE A 55 4.32 -7.10 5.31
C PHE A 55 3.79 -7.99 6.45
N ARG A 56 3.92 -9.32 6.33
CA ARG A 56 3.45 -10.29 7.32
C ARG A 56 4.47 -10.60 8.42
N SER A 57 5.60 -9.90 8.48
CA SER A 57 6.74 -10.24 9.34
C SER A 57 6.60 -9.87 10.82
N SER A 58 5.44 -9.39 11.27
CA SER A 58 5.22 -8.90 12.66
C SER A 58 4.98 -9.99 13.71
N GLY A 59 5.74 -11.09 13.67
CA GLY A 59 5.76 -12.13 14.70
C GLY A 59 4.37 -12.59 15.14
N ARG A 60 4.01 -12.33 16.41
CA ARG A 60 2.69 -12.69 16.98
C ARG A 60 1.50 -12.08 16.25
N MET A 61 1.68 -10.94 15.58
CA MET A 61 0.63 -10.24 14.83
C MET A 61 0.50 -10.72 13.38
N ARG A 62 1.30 -11.70 12.95
CA ARG A 62 1.25 -12.27 11.60
C ARG A 62 -0.15 -12.76 11.22
N ALA A 63 -0.85 -13.42 12.13
CA ALA A 63 -2.20 -13.94 11.86
C ALA A 63 -3.16 -12.82 11.45
N LEU A 64 -3.15 -11.68 12.16
CA LEU A 64 -3.97 -10.53 11.81
C LEU A 64 -3.60 -9.95 10.43
N LEU A 65 -2.31 -9.88 10.11
CA LEU A 65 -1.81 -9.34 8.84
C LEU A 65 -2.05 -10.26 7.64
N GLN A 66 -2.25 -11.56 7.87
CA GLN A 66 -2.53 -12.52 6.80
C GLN A 66 -3.89 -12.27 6.15
N ASP A 67 -4.85 -11.79 6.94
CA ASP A 67 -6.23 -11.56 6.51
C ASP A 67 -6.47 -10.16 5.93
N ILE A 68 -5.48 -9.26 6.00
CA ILE A 68 -5.61 -7.89 5.48
C ILE A 68 -5.26 -7.87 3.99
N PRO A 69 -6.21 -7.55 3.09
CA PRO A 69 -5.90 -7.38 1.68
C PRO A 69 -5.06 -6.10 1.47
N VAL A 70 -4.08 -6.18 0.57
CA VAL A 70 -3.23 -5.05 0.20
C VAL A 70 -3.32 -4.85 -1.31
N ASP A 71 -3.88 -3.71 -1.72
CA ASP A 71 -4.18 -3.44 -3.12
C ASP A 71 -3.46 -2.19 -3.62
N LEU A 72 -2.92 -2.24 -4.84
CA LEU A 72 -2.35 -1.09 -5.52
C LEU A 72 -3.41 -0.40 -6.37
N VAL A 73 -3.70 0.87 -6.07
CA VAL A 73 -4.67 1.67 -6.83
C VAL A 73 -4.04 2.12 -8.15
N LEU A 74 -4.58 1.63 -9.27
CA LEU A 74 -4.10 1.95 -10.62
C LEU A 74 -4.95 3.02 -11.34
N ASN A 75 -6.08 3.41 -10.77
CA ASN A 75 -6.95 4.42 -11.36
C ASN A 75 -6.39 5.83 -11.10
N GLU A 76 -5.81 6.45 -12.13
CA GLU A 76 -5.24 7.80 -12.04
C GLU A 76 -6.29 8.87 -11.73
N SER A 77 -7.56 8.64 -12.07
CA SER A 77 -8.66 9.55 -11.76
C SER A 77 -9.21 9.39 -10.33
N ALA A 78 -8.75 8.41 -9.55
CA ALA A 78 -9.24 8.17 -8.19
C ALA A 78 -9.22 9.41 -7.28
N PRO A 79 -8.18 10.27 -7.28
CA PRO A 79 -8.18 11.50 -6.49
C PRO A 79 -9.29 12.47 -6.89
N LEU A 80 -9.55 12.63 -8.19
CA LEU A 80 -10.60 13.53 -8.71
C LEU A 80 -11.99 12.98 -8.41
N ILE A 81 -12.19 11.67 -8.55
CA ILE A 81 -13.45 10.99 -8.20
C ILE A 81 -13.73 11.18 -6.69
N GLY A 82 -12.72 10.96 -5.84
CA GLY A 82 -12.84 11.16 -4.40
C GLY A 82 -13.19 12.60 -4.03
N ALA A 83 -12.55 13.58 -4.67
CA ALA A 83 -12.85 15.00 -4.47
C ALA A 83 -14.28 15.35 -4.90
N GLY A 84 -14.71 14.87 -6.06
CA GLY A 84 -16.08 15.06 -6.56
C GLY A 84 -17.13 14.44 -5.64
N TYR A 85 -16.90 13.20 -5.18
CA TYR A 85 -17.76 12.52 -4.22
C TYR A 85 -17.86 13.28 -2.91
N TYR A 86 -16.73 13.72 -2.35
CA TYR A 86 -16.70 14.48 -1.10
C TYR A 86 -17.46 15.81 -1.22
N GLY A 87 -17.23 16.56 -2.31
CA GLY A 87 -17.94 17.81 -2.57
C GLY A 87 -19.46 17.62 -2.73
N ALA A 88 -19.88 16.60 -3.50
CA ALA A 88 -21.30 16.27 -3.65
C ALA A 88 -21.96 15.90 -2.31
N ARG A 89 -21.23 15.18 -1.44
CA ARG A 89 -21.72 14.82 -0.10
C ARG A 89 -21.89 16.01 0.83
N GLN A 90 -21.08 17.05 0.67
CA GLN A 90 -21.20 18.29 1.46
C GLN A 90 -22.34 19.20 1.00
N ILE A 91 -22.81 19.06 -0.24
CA ILE A 91 -23.92 19.84 -0.78
C ILE A 91 -25.28 19.22 -0.41
N LEU A 92 -25.32 17.90 -0.19
CA LEU A 92 -26.54 17.12 0.05
C LEU A 92 -26.88 16.92 1.55
N VAL A 93 -26.14 17.56 2.46
CA VAL A 93 -26.39 17.61 3.91
C VAL A 93 -26.49 19.06 4.33
#